data_AF-A0A536XX53-F1
#
_entry.id   AF-A0A536XX53-F1
#
_cell.length_a   1.000
_cell.length_b   1.000
_cell.length_c   1.000
_cell.angle_alpha   90.00
_cell.angle_beta   90.00
_cell.angle_gamma   90.00
#
_symmetry.space_group_name_H-M   'P 1'
#
loop_
_entity.id
_entity.type
_entity.pdbx_description
1 polymer ?
#
loop_
_entity_poly.entity_id
_entity_poly.type
_entity_poly.pdbx_seq_one_letter_code
_entity_poly.pdbx_strand_id
1 'polypeptide(L)'
;MRAVRRGRPRGDPVPLVLPRRDRAEPELLGPVRCATAQHRHRLAPAGRRKKLNVLPERPIAILIAALGGEGGGVLADWIIAAATARDYPVQSTSIPGVAQRTGATTYYVEIYPAKISELGTRRPVMTLTPAPCHVDVMVASELLEAGRAMQNGFVTRDRTTLIASTHRVYTVAEKMQMGDGRFDSEVVLKAAQALAKRAILFDMQAQASASGTVISAVMFGALAGSGTLPLARADCEAAIRSGGKGAEASLRGFAAGFDAAAGSASGKNVTAAEKKHLGALERVRQTFPEETRAMLEEGAARCAGFQDRGYARLYLDRLEPIVNLDHAASGYQLTNETGRFLALWMCYEDVIRVADLKTRRSRFERVRGEVQAKPHEPVRIIEFLKPGVDEFTAVLPRFLARPVKALADASGLADKLNIGMHVKTTSVSGFLALRFLAWLRPLRPLTSRWHEEQALIGRWLAAIATAAKQDVGLALEIALCGRLIKGYGETHQRGKGNFLRILDTLVEGDAVPDGRARIDAIRKAREAALADPEGRKLELSLETHGIAPLPPRPKPVKFMRRPQPENRRVA
;
A
#
# COMPACT_ATOMS: atom_id res chain seq x y z
N MET A 1 -5.38 25.58 51.58
CA MET A 1 -6.53 25.69 52.51
C MET A 1 -7.81 25.87 51.71
N ARG A 2 -8.86 25.16 52.13
CA ARG A 2 -10.29 25.22 51.72
C ARG A 2 -10.69 24.95 50.25
N ALA A 3 -11.37 23.82 50.11
CA ALA A 3 -12.31 23.50 49.04
C ALA A 3 -13.65 24.22 49.26
N VAL A 4 -14.31 24.63 48.18
CA VAL A 4 -15.75 24.96 48.19
C VAL A 4 -16.43 24.24 47.02
N ARG A 5 -17.51 23.53 47.35
CA ARG A 5 -18.34 22.69 46.47
C ARG A 5 -19.38 23.52 45.70
N ARG A 6 -19.62 23.06 44.46
CA ARG A 6 -20.89 22.92 43.70
C ARG A 6 -21.81 24.14 43.50
N GLY A 7 -21.92 24.53 42.23
CA GLY A 7 -23.13 25.09 41.60
C GLY A 7 -23.10 24.89 40.08
N ARG A 8 -24.12 24.20 39.54
CA ARG A 8 -24.55 24.13 38.12
C ARG A 8 -26.10 24.18 38.19
N PRO A 9 -26.89 24.46 37.12
CA PRO A 9 -26.55 24.51 35.69
C PRO A 9 -27.19 25.68 34.88
N ARG A 10 -26.77 25.81 33.61
CA ARG A 10 -27.49 26.31 32.39
C ARG A 10 -26.66 27.33 31.60
N GLY A 11 -26.57 27.12 30.29
CA GLY A 11 -25.91 28.00 29.32
C GLY A 11 -25.23 27.18 28.23
N ASP A 12 -25.85 27.14 27.05
CA ASP A 12 -25.41 26.42 25.85
C ASP A 12 -24.01 26.83 25.34
N PRO A 13 -23.30 25.95 24.62
CA PRO A 13 -21.98 26.25 24.09
C PRO A 13 -22.07 27.20 22.88
N VAL A 14 -21.55 28.41 23.04
CA VAL A 14 -21.30 29.36 21.94
C VAL A 14 -20.02 28.93 21.20
N PRO A 15 -20.05 28.76 19.86
CA PRO A 15 -18.84 28.53 19.09
C PRO A 15 -18.10 29.85 18.88
N LEU A 16 -16.87 29.96 19.39
CA LEU A 16 -15.98 31.07 19.10
C LEU A 16 -15.43 30.90 17.66
N VAL A 17 -16.08 31.55 16.71
CA VAL A 17 -15.54 31.83 15.37
C VAL A 17 -15.08 33.29 15.39
N LEU A 18 -13.81 33.55 15.05
CA LEU A 18 -13.33 34.87 14.67
C LEU A 18 -12.61 34.81 13.31
N PRO A 19 -12.63 35.90 12.53
CA PRO A 19 -12.72 35.87 11.07
C PRO A 19 -11.39 36.15 10.33
N ARG A 20 -11.44 36.02 8.99
CA ARG A 20 -10.35 36.18 8.01
C ARG A 20 -9.96 37.65 7.71
N ARG A 21 -8.80 37.80 7.03
CA ARG A 21 -8.29 38.88 6.13
C ARG A 21 -7.68 40.11 6.83
N ASP A 22 -6.56 40.75 6.41
CA ASP A 22 -5.68 40.69 5.24
C ASP A 22 -4.33 41.41 5.54
N ARG A 23 -3.25 40.97 4.87
CA ARG A 23 -1.96 41.65 4.50
C ARG A 23 -0.95 42.16 5.55
N ALA A 24 0.26 41.60 5.49
CA ALA A 24 1.50 42.30 5.09
C ALA A 24 2.56 41.27 4.64
N GLU A 25 3.16 41.47 3.46
CA GLU A 25 4.33 40.71 2.97
C GLU A 25 5.54 41.01 3.88
N PRO A 26 6.41 40.03 4.20
CA PRO A 26 7.67 40.33 4.85
C PRO A 26 8.69 40.85 3.83
N GLU A 27 9.25 42.03 4.12
CA GLU A 27 10.29 42.71 3.33
C GLU A 27 11.54 41.83 3.10
N LEU A 28 12.10 41.95 1.90
CA LEU A 28 13.41 41.40 1.50
C LEU A 28 14.54 42.08 2.31
N LEU A 29 15.14 41.34 3.24
CA LEU A 29 16.43 41.72 3.84
C LEU A 29 17.52 41.65 2.76
N GLY A 30 18.07 42.83 2.42
CA GLY A 30 19.17 42.99 1.47
C GLY A 30 20.49 42.33 1.90
N PRO A 31 21.52 42.34 1.02
CA PRO A 31 22.72 41.54 1.21
C PRO A 31 23.61 42.08 2.33
N VAL A 32 24.03 41.20 3.24
CA VAL A 32 25.03 41.49 4.26
C VAL A 32 26.38 41.70 3.58
N ARG A 33 26.92 42.93 3.67
CA ARG A 33 28.25 43.30 3.18
C ARG A 33 29.33 42.53 3.94
N CYS A 34 30.19 41.86 3.18
CA CYS A 34 31.40 41.21 3.68
C CYS A 34 32.43 42.27 4.10
N ALA A 35 32.73 42.37 5.40
CA ALA A 35 33.81 43.22 5.89
C ALA A 35 35.15 42.47 5.76
N THR A 36 35.99 42.93 4.84
CA THR A 36 37.38 42.49 4.69
C THR A 36 38.23 42.99 5.87
N ALA A 37 38.63 42.10 6.77
CA ALA A 37 39.64 42.40 7.78
C ALA A 37 41.04 42.27 7.16
N GLN A 38 41.77 43.39 7.14
CA GLN A 38 43.12 43.51 6.59
C GLN A 38 44.15 42.79 7.48
N HIS A 39 44.90 41.87 6.90
CA HIS A 39 46.06 41.23 7.51
C HIS A 39 47.29 42.15 7.47
N ARG A 40 47.78 42.59 8.63
CA ARG A 40 49.21 42.84 8.87
C ARG A 40 49.53 42.55 10.34
N HIS A 41 50.39 41.57 10.61
CA HIS A 41 51.55 41.71 11.49
C HIS A 41 52.44 40.46 11.41
N ARG A 42 53.74 40.72 11.60
CA ARG A 42 54.94 39.99 11.17
C ARG A 42 55.16 38.61 11.82
N LEU A 43 55.87 37.77 11.08
CA LEU A 43 56.47 36.50 11.48
C LEU A 43 57.54 36.65 12.59
N ALA A 44 57.54 35.70 13.54
CA ALA A 44 58.68 35.27 14.35
C ALA A 44 58.54 33.76 14.67
N PRO A 45 59.63 33.01 14.93
CA PRO A 45 59.83 31.68 14.33
C PRO A 45 59.45 30.46 15.20
N ALA A 46 59.14 29.37 14.49
CA ALA A 46 59.32 27.95 14.82
C ALA A 46 59.17 27.50 16.29
N GLY A 47 57.93 27.43 16.77
CA GLY A 47 57.52 26.52 17.84
C GLY A 47 56.77 25.32 17.25
N ARG A 48 57.08 24.10 17.70
CA ARG A 48 56.43 22.83 17.31
C ARG A 48 54.92 23.03 17.09
N ARG A 49 54.44 22.84 15.86
CA ARG A 49 53.01 22.79 15.54
C ARG A 49 52.36 21.67 16.36
N LYS A 50 51.74 22.01 17.49
CA LYS A 50 50.64 21.20 18.04
C LYS A 50 49.63 21.09 16.89
N LYS A 51 49.27 19.87 16.49
CA LYS A 51 48.08 19.65 15.66
C LYS A 51 46.93 20.34 16.40
N LEU A 52 46.43 21.47 15.89
CA LEU A 52 45.13 21.95 16.33
C LEU A 52 44.15 20.86 15.91
N ASN A 53 43.59 20.13 16.86
CA ASN A 53 42.43 19.30 16.62
C ASN A 53 41.28 20.26 16.25
N VAL A 54 41.08 20.44 14.95
CA VAL A 54 39.91 21.17 14.43
C VAL A 54 38.72 20.29 14.70
N LEU A 55 37.88 20.68 15.66
CA LEU A 55 36.65 19.96 15.97
C LEU A 55 35.64 20.14 14.82
N PRO A 56 34.80 19.13 14.54
CA PRO A 56 33.75 19.23 13.53
C PRO A 56 32.74 20.34 13.83
N GLU A 57 32.25 21.03 12.82
CA GLU A 57 31.31 22.14 13.02
C GLU A 57 29.89 21.69 13.40
N ARG A 58 29.45 20.51 12.94
CA ARG A 58 28.09 20.01 13.15
C ARG A 58 28.03 18.49 13.35
N PRO A 59 27.00 17.97 14.05
CA PRO A 59 26.73 16.54 14.10
C PRO A 59 26.29 15.99 12.73
N ILE A 60 26.42 14.69 12.57
CA ILE A 60 25.86 13.92 11.44
C ILE A 60 24.41 13.61 11.77
N ALA A 61 23.49 14.11 10.94
CA ALA A 61 22.06 13.92 11.10
C ALA A 61 21.57 12.67 10.33
N ILE A 62 21.01 11.70 11.05
CA ILE A 62 20.51 10.44 10.51
C ILE A 62 19.00 10.37 10.73
N LEU A 63 18.26 10.17 9.65
CA LEU A 63 16.81 9.93 9.73
C LEU A 63 16.50 8.51 9.23
N ILE A 64 15.79 7.74 10.06
CA ILE A 64 15.37 6.38 9.76
C ILE A 64 13.85 6.38 9.63
N ALA A 65 13.32 5.99 8.49
CA ALA A 65 11.90 5.70 8.29
C ALA A 65 11.71 4.19 8.18
N ALA A 66 10.99 3.62 9.14
CA ALA A 66 10.70 2.18 9.17
C ALA A 66 9.19 1.93 9.34
N LEU A 67 8.68 0.87 8.74
CA LEU A 67 7.31 0.44 9.02
C LEU A 67 7.23 -0.16 10.43
N GLY A 68 6.08 0.06 11.09
CA GLY A 68 5.82 -0.53 12.41
C GLY A 68 6.04 -2.04 12.43
N GLY A 69 6.91 -2.50 13.32
CA GLY A 69 7.29 -3.92 13.46
C GLY A 69 8.57 -4.35 12.75
N GLU A 70 9.22 -3.47 11.97
CA GLU A 70 10.44 -3.82 11.19
C GLU A 70 11.76 -3.60 11.95
N GLY A 71 11.68 -3.23 13.22
CA GLY A 71 12.87 -3.06 14.08
C GLY A 71 13.61 -1.75 13.87
N GLY A 72 12.95 -0.67 13.41
CA GLY A 72 13.58 0.66 13.30
C GLY A 72 14.15 1.18 14.62
N GLY A 73 13.49 0.89 15.74
CA GLY A 73 14.00 1.22 17.09
C GLY A 73 15.26 0.43 17.43
N VAL A 74 15.28 -0.86 17.09
CA VAL A 74 16.45 -1.73 17.27
C VAL A 74 17.65 -1.22 16.46
N LEU A 75 17.41 -0.76 15.24
CA LEU A 75 18.44 -0.10 14.42
C LEU A 75 18.98 1.16 15.11
N ALA A 76 18.10 2.04 15.60
CA ALA A 76 18.51 3.23 16.33
C ALA A 76 19.34 2.90 17.57
N ASP A 77 18.92 1.89 18.35
CA ASP A 77 19.64 1.42 19.53
C ASP A 77 21.03 0.87 19.19
N TRP A 78 21.17 0.12 18.10
CA TRP A 78 22.48 -0.35 17.63
C TRP A 78 23.41 0.78 17.21
N ILE A 79 22.89 1.82 16.55
CA ILE A 79 23.67 3.01 16.19
C ILE A 79 24.15 3.73 17.47
N ILE A 80 23.26 3.93 18.44
CA ILE A 80 23.59 4.56 19.72
C ILE A 80 24.63 3.75 20.48
N ALA A 81 24.46 2.43 20.55
CA ALA A 81 25.41 1.54 21.22
C ALA A 81 26.80 1.58 20.58
N ALA A 82 26.87 1.52 19.23
CA ALA A 82 28.12 1.61 18.51
C ALA A 82 28.82 2.97 18.69
N ALA A 83 28.07 4.07 18.66
CA ALA A 83 28.61 5.42 18.88
C ALA A 83 29.11 5.61 20.32
N THR A 84 28.34 5.16 21.31
CA THR A 84 28.68 5.25 22.74
C THR A 84 29.93 4.44 23.06
N ALA A 85 30.07 3.24 22.49
CA ALA A 85 31.27 2.40 22.68
C ALA A 85 32.56 3.06 22.16
N ARG A 86 32.43 4.05 21.27
CA ARG A 86 33.54 4.84 20.70
C ARG A 86 33.71 6.21 21.33
N ASP A 87 33.00 6.49 22.42
CA ASP A 87 33.02 7.78 23.14
C ASP A 87 32.47 8.96 22.31
N TYR A 88 31.63 8.69 21.30
CA TYR A 88 30.97 9.76 20.53
C TYR A 88 29.71 10.28 21.24
N PRO A 89 29.51 11.61 21.34
CA PRO A 89 28.22 12.17 21.73
C PRO A 89 27.13 11.75 20.73
N VAL A 90 26.05 11.17 21.23
CA VAL A 90 24.92 10.70 20.42
C VAL A 90 23.59 11.08 21.09
N GLN A 91 22.62 11.48 20.29
CA GLN A 91 21.24 11.76 20.73
C GLN A 91 20.25 11.12 19.77
N SER A 92 19.12 10.64 20.30
CA SER A 92 18.06 10.03 19.50
C SER A 92 16.68 10.48 19.95
N THR A 93 15.76 10.60 18.99
CA THR A 93 14.33 10.86 19.20
C THR A 93 13.52 9.98 18.26
N SER A 94 12.25 9.72 18.61
CA SER A 94 11.38 8.92 17.76
C SER A 94 9.95 9.44 17.75
N ILE A 95 9.29 9.30 16.61
CA ILE A 95 7.87 9.61 16.42
C ILE A 95 7.18 8.30 16.02
N PRO A 96 6.43 7.66 16.93
CA PRO A 96 5.75 6.40 16.64
C PRO A 96 4.62 6.62 15.62
N GLY A 97 4.49 5.69 14.68
CA GLY A 97 3.36 5.67 13.76
C GLY A 97 2.05 5.33 14.47
N VAL A 98 0.93 5.91 14.00
CA VAL A 98 -0.41 5.64 14.56
C VAL A 98 -0.96 4.24 14.23
N ALA A 99 -0.40 3.56 13.22
CA ALA A 99 -0.80 2.23 12.80
C ALA A 99 0.26 1.19 13.18
N GLN A 100 -0.16 0.14 13.89
CA GLN A 100 0.73 -0.95 14.35
C GLN A 100 1.39 -1.73 13.20
N ARG A 101 0.79 -1.75 12.02
CA ARG A 101 1.30 -2.39 10.80
C ARG A 101 1.08 -1.41 9.66
N THR A 102 2.10 -1.17 8.84
CA THR A 102 2.11 -0.15 7.76
C THR A 102 2.15 1.32 8.21
N GLY A 103 2.16 1.60 9.52
CA GLY A 103 2.41 2.94 10.01
C GLY A 103 3.89 3.28 9.92
N ALA A 104 4.19 4.37 9.22
CA ALA A 104 5.53 4.94 9.19
C ALA A 104 5.95 5.40 10.59
N THR A 105 7.06 4.86 11.09
CA THR A 105 7.71 5.30 12.32
C THR A 105 9.05 5.90 11.97
N THR A 106 9.33 7.09 12.49
CA THR A 106 10.60 7.78 12.22
C THR A 106 11.47 7.86 13.46
N TYR A 107 12.76 7.55 13.30
CA TYR A 107 13.79 7.70 14.33
C TYR A 107 14.83 8.68 13.82
N TYR A 108 15.14 9.69 14.64
CA TYR A 108 16.13 10.72 14.30
C TYR A 108 17.31 10.60 15.26
N VAL A 109 18.50 10.40 14.72
CA VAL A 109 19.75 10.20 15.47
C VAL A 109 20.78 11.24 15.03
N GLU A 110 21.42 11.91 15.98
CA GLU A 110 22.57 12.78 15.72
C GLU A 110 23.82 12.18 16.38
N ILE A 111 24.92 12.11 15.63
CA ILE A 111 26.25 11.70 16.14
C ILE A 111 27.22 12.85 15.92
N TYR A 112 27.84 13.35 16.99
CA TYR A 112 28.90 14.35 16.87
C TYR A 112 30.25 13.66 16.58
N PRO A 113 30.92 13.94 15.43
CA PRO A 113 32.06 13.15 14.98
C PRO A 113 33.39 13.54 15.65
N ALA A 114 33.37 13.74 16.98
CA ALA A 114 34.55 13.89 17.84
C ALA A 114 34.26 13.26 19.20
N LYS A 115 35.28 12.68 19.84
CA LYS A 115 35.08 11.96 21.10
C LYS A 115 34.82 12.93 22.25
N ILE A 116 34.05 12.53 23.26
CA ILE A 116 33.79 13.35 24.46
C ILE A 116 35.11 13.76 25.11
N SER A 117 36.06 12.83 25.20
CA SER A 117 37.43 13.07 25.67
C SER A 117 38.19 14.18 24.91
N GLU A 118 37.83 14.47 23.65
CA GLU A 118 38.44 15.50 22.80
C GLU A 118 37.73 16.87 22.94
N LEU A 119 36.56 16.94 23.58
CA LEU A 119 35.75 18.16 23.70
C LEU A 119 36.16 19.04 24.89
N GLY A 120 36.93 18.51 25.84
CA GLY A 120 37.27 19.21 27.07
C GLY A 120 36.01 19.57 27.86
N THR A 121 35.77 20.86 28.08
CA THR A 121 34.57 21.36 28.79
C THR A 121 33.37 21.63 27.87
N ARG A 122 33.54 21.51 26.54
CA ARG A 122 32.48 21.81 25.57
C ARG A 122 31.46 20.68 25.54
N ARG A 123 30.18 21.04 25.38
CA ARG A 123 29.07 20.10 25.22
C ARG A 123 28.33 20.43 23.92
N PRO A 124 28.34 19.54 22.91
CA PRO A 124 27.59 19.74 21.68
C PRO A 124 26.09 19.82 21.98
N VAL A 125 25.40 20.78 21.36
CA VAL A 125 23.95 20.88 21.40
C VAL A 125 23.41 20.21 20.15
N MET A 126 22.56 19.20 20.35
CA MET A 126 22.00 18.35 19.29
C MET A 126 20.49 18.59 19.17
N THR A 127 19.97 18.48 17.94
CA THR A 127 18.55 18.73 17.64
C THR A 127 17.70 17.53 18.02
N LEU A 128 16.44 17.78 18.40
CA LEU A 128 15.45 16.74 18.73
C LEU A 128 14.55 16.36 17.55
N THR A 129 14.70 17.02 16.40
CA THR A 129 13.83 16.82 15.24
C THR A 129 14.62 17.02 13.95
N PRO A 130 14.38 16.23 12.90
CA PRO A 130 14.99 16.48 11.60
C PRO A 130 14.42 17.76 10.97
N ALA A 131 15.28 18.55 10.34
CA ALA A 131 14.87 19.67 9.49
C ALA A 131 15.03 19.29 8.00
N PRO A 132 14.12 19.73 7.11
CA PRO A 132 14.32 19.62 5.67
C PRO A 132 15.67 20.19 5.25
N CYS A 133 16.32 19.58 4.26
CA CYS A 133 17.67 19.91 3.77
C CYS A 133 18.81 19.73 4.79
N HIS A 134 18.52 19.25 6.00
CA HIS A 134 19.51 19.11 7.07
C HIS A 134 19.88 17.66 7.42
N VAL A 135 19.37 16.66 6.68
CA VAL A 135 19.65 15.24 6.90
C VAL A 135 20.85 14.80 6.06
N ASP A 136 21.88 14.25 6.71
CA ASP A 136 23.09 13.74 6.07
C ASP A 136 22.89 12.30 5.57
N VAL A 137 22.15 11.48 6.32
CA VAL A 137 21.84 10.10 5.95
C VAL A 137 20.35 9.81 6.14
N MET A 138 19.68 9.40 5.07
CA MET A 138 18.29 8.95 5.10
C MET A 138 18.26 7.43 4.90
N VAL A 139 17.71 6.70 5.88
CA VAL A 139 17.54 5.24 5.83
C VAL A 139 16.05 4.91 5.74
N ALA A 140 15.61 4.20 4.72
CA ALA A 140 14.21 3.83 4.54
C ALA A 140 14.06 2.32 4.40
N SER A 141 13.20 1.72 5.24
CA SER A 141 12.96 0.28 5.20
C SER A 141 12.13 -0.15 3.99
N GLU A 142 11.36 0.75 3.37
CA GLU A 142 10.48 0.49 2.22
C GLU A 142 10.54 1.64 1.20
N LEU A 143 10.25 1.37 -0.07
CA LEU A 143 10.46 2.34 -1.16
C LEU A 143 9.59 3.60 -1.04
N LEU A 144 8.33 3.46 -0.64
CA LEU A 144 7.42 4.59 -0.49
C LEU A 144 7.77 5.47 0.71
N GLU A 145 8.40 4.89 1.74
CA GLU A 145 8.97 5.66 2.84
C GLU A 145 10.14 6.53 2.38
N ALA A 146 10.96 6.04 1.44
CA ALA A 146 11.96 6.87 0.75
C ALA A 146 11.29 7.96 -0.09
N GLY A 147 10.23 7.62 -0.82
CA GLY A 147 9.40 8.58 -1.58
C GLY A 147 8.88 9.73 -0.71
N ARG A 148 8.31 9.39 0.45
CA ARG A 148 7.77 10.34 1.43
C ARG A 148 8.88 11.20 2.03
N ALA A 149 10.06 10.63 2.30
CA ALA A 149 11.20 11.39 2.79
C ALA A 149 11.73 12.40 1.76
N MET A 150 11.77 12.02 0.48
CA MET A 150 12.10 12.95 -0.61
C MET A 150 11.06 14.07 -0.72
N GLN A 151 9.77 13.73 -0.68
CA GLN A 151 8.69 14.72 -0.74
C GLN A 151 8.74 15.73 0.41
N ASN A 152 9.15 15.30 1.60
CA ASN A 152 9.31 16.15 2.79
C ASN A 152 10.63 16.94 2.81
N GLY A 153 11.47 16.83 1.77
CA GLY A 153 12.74 17.55 1.68
C GLY A 153 13.85 17.00 2.58
N PHE A 154 13.74 15.76 3.07
CA PHE A 154 14.79 15.12 3.87
C PHE A 154 15.90 14.47 3.03
N VAL A 155 15.77 14.48 1.70
CA VAL A 155 16.77 13.96 0.77
C VAL A 155 17.12 15.06 -0.22
N THR A 156 18.38 15.48 -0.22
CA THR A 156 18.89 16.53 -1.12
C THR A 156 20.19 16.13 -1.81
N ARG A 157 20.40 16.71 -3.00
CA ARG A 157 21.48 16.32 -3.92
C ARG A 157 22.86 16.79 -3.45
N ASP A 158 22.90 17.83 -2.64
CA ASP A 158 24.11 18.42 -2.08
C ASP A 158 24.62 17.68 -0.84
N ARG A 159 23.71 17.04 -0.08
CA ARG A 159 24.02 16.54 1.27
C ARG A 159 23.75 15.06 1.46
N THR A 160 22.57 14.58 1.10
CA THR A 160 22.03 13.35 1.68
C THR A 160 22.51 12.08 0.98
N THR A 161 23.04 11.13 1.75
CA THR A 161 23.14 9.73 1.31
C THR A 161 21.82 9.01 1.63
N LEU A 162 21.12 8.55 0.59
CA LEU A 162 19.88 7.78 0.70
C LEU A 162 20.21 6.28 0.67
N ILE A 163 19.74 5.55 1.67
CA ILE A 163 19.85 4.09 1.79
C ILE A 163 18.44 3.56 1.92
N ALA A 164 17.90 2.92 0.88
CA ALA A 164 16.50 2.51 0.86
C ALA A 164 16.31 1.11 0.30
N SER A 165 15.37 0.37 0.90
CA SER A 165 14.92 -0.89 0.33
C SER A 165 14.02 -0.66 -0.89
N THR A 166 14.19 -1.45 -1.95
CA THR A 166 13.36 -1.35 -3.17
C THR A 166 12.06 -2.15 -3.08
N HIS A 167 11.89 -2.97 -2.04
CA HIS A 167 10.69 -3.76 -1.86
C HIS A 167 9.46 -2.89 -1.62
N ARG A 168 8.28 -3.43 -1.95
CA ARG A 168 7.01 -2.72 -1.84
C ARG A 168 6.08 -3.35 -0.80
N VAL A 169 5.59 -2.53 0.12
CA VAL A 169 4.45 -2.86 0.98
C VAL A 169 3.36 -1.84 0.74
N TYR A 170 2.32 -2.25 0.01
CA TYR A 170 1.26 -1.32 -0.38
C TYR A 170 0.60 -0.66 0.85
N THR A 171 0.60 0.67 0.84
CA THR A 171 0.03 1.48 1.91
C THR A 171 -1.49 1.39 1.94
N VAL A 172 -2.08 1.82 3.05
CA VAL A 172 -3.53 1.94 3.16
C VAL A 172 -4.08 2.89 2.09
N ALA A 173 -3.38 3.98 1.79
CA ALA A 173 -3.77 4.94 0.76
C ALA A 173 -3.88 4.29 -0.62
N GLU A 174 -2.92 3.44 -1.00
CA GLU A 174 -2.95 2.72 -2.29
C GLU A 174 -4.08 1.69 -2.34
N LYS A 175 -4.34 1.00 -1.22
CA LYS A 175 -5.38 -0.04 -1.11
C LYS A 175 -6.80 0.53 -1.10
N MET A 176 -6.97 1.77 -0.63
CA MET A 176 -8.28 2.41 -0.51
C MET A 176 -8.85 2.94 -1.83
N GLN A 177 -8.01 3.16 -2.84
CA GLN A 177 -8.46 3.71 -4.13
C GLN A 177 -9.41 2.75 -4.83
N MET A 178 -10.41 3.29 -5.56
CA MET A 178 -11.32 2.47 -6.38
C MET A 178 -10.66 1.97 -7.67
N GLY A 179 -9.66 2.68 -8.20
CA GLY A 179 -8.85 2.21 -9.32
C GLY A 179 -7.59 1.44 -8.89
N ASP A 180 -6.63 1.29 -9.81
CA ASP A 180 -5.23 1.10 -9.42
C ASP A 180 -4.74 2.33 -8.66
N GLY A 181 -4.52 2.16 -7.35
CA GLY A 181 -4.02 3.21 -6.47
C GLY A 181 -2.53 3.11 -6.20
N ARG A 182 -1.83 2.16 -6.83
CA ARG A 182 -0.40 1.93 -6.58
C ARG A 182 0.41 3.12 -7.08
N PHE A 183 1.37 3.54 -6.28
CA PHE A 183 2.39 4.47 -6.74
C PHE A 183 3.39 3.74 -7.64
N ASP A 184 3.82 4.42 -8.70
CA ASP A 184 4.81 3.89 -9.64
C ASP A 184 6.19 3.80 -8.98
N SER A 185 6.67 2.58 -8.79
CA SER A 185 7.98 2.32 -8.20
C SER A 185 9.11 2.91 -9.03
N GLU A 186 9.01 2.90 -10.36
CA GLU A 186 10.06 3.40 -11.26
C GLU A 186 10.23 4.90 -11.12
N VAL A 187 9.12 5.63 -10.94
CA VAL A 187 9.15 7.08 -10.66
C VAL A 187 9.88 7.36 -9.35
N VAL A 188 9.60 6.59 -8.30
CA VAL A 188 10.26 6.76 -6.99
C VAL A 188 11.76 6.42 -7.08
N LEU A 189 12.13 5.34 -7.77
CA LEU A 189 13.54 4.95 -7.97
C LEU A 189 14.32 6.02 -8.75
N LYS A 190 13.74 6.55 -9.83
CA LYS A 190 14.34 7.65 -10.61
C LYS A 190 14.49 8.92 -9.76
N ALA A 191 13.47 9.27 -8.96
CA ALA A 191 13.54 10.40 -8.05
C ALA A 191 14.64 10.21 -6.99
N ALA A 192 14.77 9.01 -6.42
CA ALA A 192 15.83 8.68 -5.45
C ALA A 192 17.23 8.90 -6.02
N GLN A 193 17.47 8.47 -7.26
CA GLN A 193 18.74 8.68 -7.96
C GLN A 193 18.99 10.16 -8.30
N ALA A 194 17.94 10.93 -8.62
CA ALA A 194 18.06 12.33 -9.02
C ALA A 194 18.21 13.30 -7.83
N LEU A 195 17.55 13.00 -6.70
CA LEU A 195 17.44 13.89 -5.55
C LEU A 195 18.46 13.60 -4.45
N ALA A 196 19.03 12.40 -4.37
CA ALA A 196 20.06 12.09 -3.37
C ALA A 196 21.47 12.45 -3.88
N LYS A 197 22.37 12.83 -2.96
CA LYS A 197 23.82 12.96 -3.27
C LYS A 197 24.41 11.61 -3.67
N ARG A 198 23.99 10.55 -2.98
CA ARG A 198 24.31 9.15 -3.26
C ARG A 198 23.09 8.29 -2.91
N ALA A 199 22.67 7.42 -3.82
CA ALA A 199 21.56 6.49 -3.60
C ALA A 199 22.08 5.05 -3.53
N ILE A 200 21.78 4.35 -2.44
CA ILE A 200 22.05 2.92 -2.23
C ILE A 200 20.69 2.22 -2.17
N LEU A 201 20.32 1.55 -3.27
CA LEU A 201 18.99 0.99 -3.48
C LEU A 201 19.11 -0.50 -3.82
N PHE A 202 18.54 -1.37 -2.99
CA PHE A 202 18.44 -2.81 -3.24
C PHE A 202 17.33 -3.44 -2.40
N ASP A 203 16.93 -4.68 -2.69
CA ASP A 203 15.88 -5.37 -1.94
C ASP A 203 16.40 -5.89 -0.59
N MET A 204 16.33 -5.04 0.44
CA MET A 204 16.76 -5.38 1.79
C MET A 204 15.86 -6.44 2.44
N GLN A 205 14.58 -6.52 2.03
CA GLN A 205 13.63 -7.49 2.58
C GLN A 205 13.94 -8.90 2.08
N ALA A 206 14.35 -9.04 0.82
CA ALA A 206 14.85 -10.29 0.27
C ALA A 206 16.13 -10.74 0.99
N GLN A 207 17.09 -9.82 1.21
CA GLN A 207 18.33 -10.12 1.94
C GLN A 207 18.07 -10.52 3.40
N ALA A 208 17.12 -9.86 4.07
CA ALA A 208 16.72 -10.18 5.43
C ALA A 208 16.10 -11.58 5.51
N SER A 209 15.21 -11.90 4.57
CA SER A 209 14.57 -13.21 4.47
C SER A 209 15.58 -14.33 4.19
N ALA A 210 16.51 -14.11 3.27
CA ALA A 210 17.58 -15.07 2.96
C ALA A 210 18.52 -15.31 4.15
N SER A 211 18.77 -14.27 4.96
CA SER A 211 19.60 -14.37 6.16
C SER A 211 18.87 -14.91 7.39
N GLY A 212 17.53 -15.01 7.32
CA GLY A 212 16.67 -15.39 8.44
C GLY A 212 16.62 -14.35 9.56
N THR A 213 16.65 -13.06 9.22
CA THR A 213 16.66 -11.95 10.18
C THR A 213 15.65 -10.86 9.80
N VAL A 214 15.57 -9.81 10.62
CA VAL A 214 14.77 -8.61 10.40
C VAL A 214 15.50 -7.61 9.49
N ILE A 215 14.74 -6.82 8.73
CA ILE A 215 15.28 -5.84 7.78
C ILE A 215 16.19 -4.78 8.44
N SER A 216 15.98 -4.48 9.73
CA SER A 216 16.84 -3.56 10.49
C SER A 216 18.32 -3.96 10.51
N ALA A 217 18.62 -5.27 10.52
CA ALA A 217 20.01 -5.75 10.47
C ALA A 217 20.67 -5.45 9.11
N VAL A 218 19.94 -5.65 8.02
CA VAL A 218 20.40 -5.33 6.66
C VAL A 218 20.56 -3.82 6.48
N MET A 219 19.61 -3.02 6.99
CA MET A 219 19.73 -1.56 6.99
C MET A 219 20.96 -1.08 7.78
N PHE A 220 21.24 -1.69 8.94
CA PHE A 220 22.43 -1.33 9.72
C PHE A 220 23.72 -1.68 8.96
N GLY A 221 23.75 -2.85 8.31
CA GLY A 221 24.82 -3.25 7.41
C GLY A 221 25.05 -2.25 6.31
N ALA A 222 23.99 -1.86 5.60
CA ALA A 222 24.06 -0.90 4.51
C ALA A 222 24.53 0.49 4.98
N LEU A 223 24.09 0.92 6.16
CA LEU A 223 24.54 2.16 6.80
C LEU A 223 26.03 2.13 7.16
N ALA A 224 26.55 1.00 7.64
CA ALA A 224 27.97 0.86 7.90
C ALA A 224 28.79 0.76 6.59
N GLY A 225 28.30 0.02 5.60
CA GLY A 225 28.95 -0.17 4.30
C GLY A 225 28.91 1.06 3.40
N SER A 226 28.02 2.03 3.65
CA SER A 226 27.98 3.30 2.93
C SER A 226 29.22 4.16 3.21
N GLY A 227 29.87 3.96 4.37
CA GLY A 227 30.99 4.78 4.85
C GLY A 227 30.59 6.18 5.33
N THR A 228 29.29 6.44 5.58
CA THR A 228 28.81 7.77 5.99
C THR A 228 29.01 8.08 7.48
N LEU A 229 29.22 7.05 8.31
CA LEU A 229 29.37 7.20 9.75
C LEU A 229 30.82 6.95 10.21
N PRO A 230 31.28 7.61 11.29
CA PRO A 230 32.61 7.38 11.87
C PRO A 230 32.65 6.11 12.73
N LEU A 231 32.05 5.02 12.24
CA LEU A 231 31.94 3.74 12.95
C LEU A 231 32.62 2.65 12.13
N ALA A 232 33.52 1.88 12.75
CA ALA A 232 34.12 0.75 12.06
C ALA A 232 33.13 -0.43 12.01
N ARG A 233 33.28 -1.30 11.00
CA ARG A 233 32.46 -2.52 10.86
C ARG A 233 32.44 -3.35 12.15
N ALA A 234 33.59 -3.50 12.80
CA ALA A 234 33.72 -4.26 14.05
C ALA A 234 32.89 -3.67 15.20
N ASP A 235 32.77 -2.34 15.28
CA ASP A 235 31.98 -1.65 16.32
C ASP A 235 30.48 -1.93 16.12
N CYS A 236 30.02 -1.90 14.86
CA CYS A 236 28.65 -2.23 14.51
C CYS A 236 28.32 -3.71 14.81
N GLU A 237 29.22 -4.63 14.46
CA GLU A 237 29.03 -6.05 14.77
C GLU A 237 29.02 -6.30 16.29
N ALA A 238 29.86 -5.59 17.06
CA ALA A 238 29.84 -5.66 18.52
C ALA A 238 28.50 -5.16 19.11
N ALA A 239 27.94 -4.08 18.57
CA ALA A 239 26.63 -3.59 18.97
C ALA A 239 25.52 -4.64 18.74
N ILE A 240 25.53 -5.33 17.60
CA ILE A 240 24.59 -6.42 17.30
C ILE A 240 24.74 -7.57 18.31
N ARG A 241 25.97 -8.00 18.61
CA ARG A 241 26.24 -9.08 19.56
C ARG A 241 25.74 -8.75 20.97
N SER A 242 25.84 -7.49 21.38
CA SER A 242 25.35 -7.03 22.68
C SER A 242 23.82 -7.11 22.83
N GLY A 243 23.08 -7.12 21.71
CA GLY A 243 21.62 -7.22 21.67
C GLY A 243 21.03 -8.60 22.03
N GLY A 244 21.86 -9.64 22.20
CA GLY A 244 21.41 -10.94 22.69
C GLY A 244 20.81 -11.89 21.65
N LYS A 245 19.65 -12.51 21.96
CA LYS A 245 19.09 -13.63 21.18
C LYS A 245 18.81 -13.21 19.72
N GLY A 246 19.35 -13.98 18.77
CA GLY A 246 19.21 -13.71 17.33
C GLY A 246 20.40 -12.97 16.70
N ALA A 247 21.43 -12.62 17.47
CA ALA A 247 22.62 -11.91 16.99
C ALA A 247 23.26 -12.56 15.75
N GLU A 248 23.41 -13.88 15.68
CA GLU A 248 24.01 -14.56 14.53
C GLU A 248 23.23 -14.35 13.22
N ALA A 249 21.89 -14.35 13.27
CA ALA A 249 21.08 -14.07 12.10
C ALA A 249 21.18 -12.59 11.69
N SER A 250 21.19 -11.69 12.67
CA SER A 250 21.41 -10.26 12.44
C SER A 250 22.81 -9.97 11.89
N LEU A 251 23.86 -10.67 12.32
CA LEU A 251 25.21 -10.53 11.78
C LEU A 251 25.29 -10.96 10.31
N ARG A 252 24.59 -12.04 9.92
CA ARG A 252 24.47 -12.43 8.50
C ARG A 252 23.77 -11.36 7.67
N GLY A 253 22.64 -10.84 8.16
CA GLY A 253 21.93 -9.75 7.48
C GLY A 253 22.75 -8.46 7.39
N PHE A 254 23.47 -8.13 8.46
CA PHE A 254 24.39 -6.99 8.52
C PHE A 254 25.51 -7.14 7.47
N ALA A 255 26.14 -8.31 7.38
CA ALA A 255 27.16 -8.57 6.37
C ALA A 255 26.59 -8.40 4.95
N ALA A 256 25.43 -8.98 4.65
CA ALA A 256 24.77 -8.85 3.36
C ALA A 256 24.47 -7.38 3.00
N GLY A 257 23.97 -6.60 3.97
CA GLY A 257 23.73 -5.16 3.78
C GLY A 257 25.02 -4.35 3.57
N PHE A 258 26.07 -4.67 4.34
CA PHE A 258 27.37 -4.02 4.24
C PHE A 258 27.99 -4.22 2.86
N ASP A 259 28.03 -5.47 2.40
CA ASP A 259 28.66 -5.82 1.11
C ASP A 259 27.86 -5.24 -0.07
N ALA A 260 26.53 -5.19 0.04
CA ALA A 260 25.67 -4.53 -0.96
C ALA A 260 25.93 -3.02 -1.05
N ALA A 261 26.13 -2.34 0.09
CA ALA A 261 26.40 -0.90 0.13
C ALA A 261 27.84 -0.52 -0.25
N ALA A 262 28.80 -1.40 0.03
CA ALA A 262 30.23 -1.19 -0.22
C ALA A 262 30.65 -1.41 -1.69
N GLY A 263 29.77 -1.99 -2.54
CA GLY A 263 29.98 -2.02 -3.99
C GLY A 263 30.04 -3.41 -4.65
N SER A 264 29.54 -4.48 -4.03
CA SER A 264 29.64 -5.85 -4.59
C SER A 264 28.33 -6.48 -5.11
N ALA A 265 27.24 -5.73 -5.29
CA ALA A 265 26.04 -6.28 -5.92
C ALA A 265 25.36 -5.29 -6.87
N SER A 266 25.80 -5.28 -8.13
CA SER A 266 24.90 -4.95 -9.24
C SER A 266 23.74 -5.94 -9.19
N GLY A 267 22.53 -5.40 -9.05
CA GLY A 267 21.32 -6.14 -8.75
C GLY A 267 21.03 -7.23 -9.78
N LYS A 268 20.99 -8.48 -9.33
CA LYS A 268 20.14 -9.48 -9.99
C LYS A 268 18.72 -9.24 -9.49
N ASN A 269 17.94 -8.52 -10.29
CA ASN A 269 16.49 -8.62 -10.23
C ASN A 269 16.15 -10.11 -10.37
N VAL A 270 15.60 -10.69 -9.32
CA VAL A 270 15.10 -12.08 -9.36
C VAL A 270 13.93 -12.09 -10.33
N THR A 271 14.18 -12.69 -11.49
CA THR A 271 13.19 -12.93 -12.53
C THR A 271 12.09 -13.86 -12.01
N ALA A 272 10.90 -13.59 -12.54
CA ALA A 272 9.61 -14.20 -12.22
C ALA A 272 9.67 -15.72 -11.99
N ALA A 273 9.03 -16.15 -10.90
CA ALA A 273 8.73 -17.54 -10.63
C ALA A 273 8.00 -18.19 -11.81
N GLU A 274 8.53 -19.33 -12.26
CA GLU A 274 8.00 -20.17 -13.32
C GLU A 274 6.55 -20.60 -13.04
N LYS A 275 5.63 -20.25 -13.95
CA LYS A 275 4.26 -20.75 -13.94
C LYS A 275 4.14 -21.96 -14.87
N LYS A 276 4.14 -23.16 -14.29
CA LYS A 276 3.67 -24.38 -14.96
C LYS A 276 2.14 -24.41 -14.98
N HIS A 277 1.46 -24.19 -16.11
CA HIS A 277 0.02 -24.53 -16.29
C HIS A 277 -0.27 -25.06 -17.72
N LEU A 278 0.16 -26.29 -18.02
CA LEU A 278 0.09 -26.93 -19.35
C LEU A 278 -1.32 -27.46 -19.73
N GLY A 279 -2.28 -26.58 -20.03
CA GLY A 279 -3.53 -27.04 -20.64
C GLY A 279 -4.41 -25.96 -21.25
N ALA A 280 -4.33 -24.73 -20.74
CA ALA A 280 -4.99 -23.56 -21.34
C ALA A 280 -4.09 -22.84 -22.37
N LEU A 281 -2.77 -23.02 -22.29
CA LEU A 281 -1.80 -22.39 -23.19
C LEU A 281 -2.02 -22.75 -24.67
N GLU A 282 -2.42 -24.00 -24.96
CA GLU A 282 -2.48 -24.44 -26.36
C GLU A 282 -3.57 -23.73 -27.15
N ARG A 283 -4.79 -23.61 -26.59
CA ARG A 283 -5.87 -22.87 -27.24
C ARG A 283 -5.56 -21.38 -27.33
N VAL A 284 -4.97 -20.78 -26.29
CA VAL A 284 -4.60 -19.37 -26.33
C VAL A 284 -3.58 -19.11 -27.45
N ARG A 285 -2.60 -20.00 -27.61
CA ARG A 285 -1.61 -19.90 -28.68
C ARG A 285 -2.19 -20.08 -30.08
N GLN A 286 -3.17 -20.97 -30.24
CA GLN A 286 -3.78 -21.29 -31.53
C GLN A 286 -4.83 -20.26 -31.99
N THR A 287 -5.62 -19.71 -31.07
CA THR A 287 -6.78 -18.87 -31.39
C THR A 287 -6.51 -17.36 -31.25
N PHE A 288 -5.55 -16.95 -30.41
CA PHE A 288 -5.36 -15.54 -30.08
C PHE A 288 -4.00 -14.97 -30.54
N PRO A 289 -3.96 -13.69 -30.97
CA PRO A 289 -2.73 -12.98 -31.34
C PRO A 289 -1.73 -12.93 -30.20
N GLU A 290 -0.43 -12.88 -30.54
CA GLU A 290 0.68 -12.97 -29.60
C GLU A 290 0.63 -11.91 -28.49
N GLU A 291 0.23 -10.68 -28.86
CA GLU A 291 0.13 -9.51 -27.99
C GLU A 291 -0.90 -9.69 -26.87
N THR A 292 -1.87 -10.60 -27.03
CA THR A 292 -2.93 -10.85 -26.05
C THR A 292 -2.65 -12.06 -25.16
N ARG A 293 -1.75 -12.96 -25.58
CA ARG A 293 -1.56 -14.28 -24.94
C ARG A 293 -1.20 -14.16 -23.47
N ALA A 294 -0.28 -13.27 -23.12
CA ALA A 294 0.16 -13.09 -21.74
C ALA A 294 -1.00 -12.75 -20.79
N MET A 295 -1.90 -11.84 -21.20
CA MET A 295 -3.06 -11.45 -20.39
C MET A 295 -4.09 -12.59 -20.31
N LEU A 296 -4.38 -13.22 -21.44
CA LEU A 296 -5.40 -14.26 -21.56
C LEU A 296 -4.99 -15.56 -20.86
N GLU A 297 -3.71 -15.91 -20.86
CA GLU A 297 -3.18 -17.06 -20.11
C GLU A 297 -3.34 -16.87 -18.60
N GLU A 298 -3.03 -15.69 -18.08
CA GLU A 298 -3.25 -15.34 -16.68
C GLU A 298 -4.73 -15.34 -16.31
N GLY A 299 -5.58 -14.80 -17.19
CA GLY A 299 -7.03 -14.80 -17.04
C GLY A 299 -7.60 -16.22 -16.99
N ALA A 300 -7.20 -17.07 -17.93
CA ALA A 300 -7.62 -18.47 -18.00
C ALA A 300 -7.16 -19.27 -16.77
N ALA A 301 -5.91 -19.07 -16.31
CA ALA A 301 -5.40 -19.69 -15.09
C ALA A 301 -6.20 -19.25 -13.86
N ARG A 302 -6.57 -17.96 -13.78
CA ARG A 302 -7.43 -17.44 -12.70
C ARG A 302 -8.81 -18.09 -12.71
N CYS A 303 -9.46 -18.18 -13.87
CA CYS A 303 -10.76 -18.83 -14.05
C CYS A 303 -10.72 -20.33 -13.71
N ALA A 304 -9.67 -21.04 -14.12
CA ALA A 304 -9.44 -22.44 -13.76
C ALA A 304 -9.27 -22.62 -12.24
N GLY A 305 -8.49 -21.74 -11.62
CA GLY A 305 -8.30 -21.71 -10.17
C GLY A 305 -9.55 -21.29 -9.39
N PHE A 306 -10.48 -20.56 -10.02
CA PHE A 306 -11.74 -20.14 -9.43
C PHE A 306 -12.81 -21.25 -9.44
N GLN A 307 -13.09 -21.83 -10.61
CA GLN A 307 -14.16 -22.82 -10.79
C GLN A 307 -13.62 -24.15 -11.33
N ASP A 308 -13.17 -24.21 -12.58
CA ASP A 308 -12.58 -25.40 -13.20
C ASP A 308 -12.06 -25.07 -14.63
N ARG A 309 -11.51 -26.08 -15.32
CA ARG A 309 -11.06 -25.96 -16.72
C ARG A 309 -12.20 -25.67 -17.70
N GLY A 310 -13.45 -26.03 -17.40
CA GLY A 310 -14.62 -25.66 -18.21
C GLY A 310 -14.87 -24.16 -18.15
N TYR A 311 -14.76 -23.57 -16.96
CA TYR A 311 -14.92 -22.13 -16.78
C TYR A 311 -13.79 -21.30 -17.41
N ALA A 312 -12.56 -21.83 -17.42
CA ALA A 312 -11.46 -21.23 -18.18
C ALA A 312 -11.71 -21.25 -19.70
N ARG A 313 -12.34 -22.31 -20.23
CA ARG A 313 -12.77 -22.36 -21.64
C ARG A 313 -13.84 -21.32 -21.92
N LEU A 314 -14.87 -21.23 -21.08
CA LEU A 314 -15.91 -20.20 -21.20
C LEU A 314 -15.34 -18.76 -21.21
N TYR A 315 -14.30 -18.50 -20.43
CA TYR A 315 -13.59 -17.21 -20.45
C TYR A 315 -13.00 -16.92 -21.83
N LEU A 316 -12.33 -17.89 -22.45
CA LEU A 316 -11.76 -17.75 -23.79
C LEU A 316 -12.86 -17.65 -24.87
N ASP A 317 -13.91 -18.49 -24.78
CA ASP A 317 -15.04 -18.48 -25.71
C ASP A 317 -15.74 -17.11 -25.72
N ARG A 318 -15.74 -16.38 -24.59
CA ARG A 318 -16.29 -15.03 -24.48
C ARG A 318 -15.42 -13.94 -25.09
N LEU A 319 -14.11 -14.17 -25.21
CA LEU A 319 -13.16 -13.22 -25.79
C LEU A 319 -12.99 -13.41 -27.29
N GLU A 320 -13.30 -14.60 -27.81
CA GLU A 320 -13.18 -14.93 -29.22
C GLU A 320 -13.96 -13.97 -30.15
N PRO A 321 -15.21 -13.54 -29.84
CA PRO A 321 -15.88 -12.53 -30.63
C PRO A 321 -15.22 -11.14 -30.56
N ILE A 322 -14.55 -10.82 -29.46
CA ILE A 322 -13.96 -9.49 -29.22
C ILE A 322 -12.63 -9.35 -29.96
N VAL A 323 -11.78 -10.39 -29.95
CA VAL A 323 -10.50 -10.36 -30.66
C VAL A 323 -10.69 -10.23 -32.17
N ASN A 324 -11.77 -10.80 -32.71
CA ASN A 324 -12.12 -10.67 -34.12
C ASN A 324 -12.60 -9.25 -34.51
N LEU A 325 -12.98 -8.43 -33.55
CA LEU A 325 -13.42 -7.04 -33.74
C LEU A 325 -12.33 -6.02 -33.38
N ASP A 326 -11.16 -6.49 -32.94
CA ASP A 326 -10.03 -5.67 -32.53
C ASP A 326 -8.96 -5.62 -33.62
N HIS A 327 -7.98 -4.73 -33.47
CA HIS A 327 -7.02 -4.42 -34.53
C HIS A 327 -5.57 -4.57 -34.06
N ALA A 328 -4.72 -5.13 -34.92
CA ALA A 328 -3.28 -5.23 -34.66
C ALA A 328 -2.61 -3.85 -34.54
N ALA A 329 -3.13 -2.83 -35.23
CA ALA A 329 -2.61 -1.45 -35.17
C ALA A 329 -2.70 -0.81 -33.77
N SER A 330 -3.63 -1.25 -32.93
CA SER A 330 -3.77 -0.82 -31.53
C SER A 330 -3.10 -1.81 -30.56
N GLY A 331 -2.38 -2.83 -31.05
CA GLY A 331 -1.80 -3.87 -30.22
C GLY A 331 -2.85 -4.72 -29.49
N TYR A 332 -4.05 -4.87 -30.08
CA TYR A 332 -5.17 -5.58 -29.48
C TYR A 332 -5.56 -5.07 -28.08
N GLN A 333 -5.53 -3.74 -27.90
CA GLN A 333 -5.79 -3.10 -26.60
C GLN A 333 -7.19 -3.43 -26.07
N LEU A 334 -8.22 -3.48 -26.94
CA LEU A 334 -9.58 -3.81 -26.54
C LEU A 334 -9.67 -5.25 -25.99
N THR A 335 -9.01 -6.20 -26.65
CA THR A 335 -8.97 -7.61 -26.23
C THR A 335 -8.22 -7.77 -24.93
N ASN A 336 -7.08 -7.10 -24.78
CA ASN A 336 -6.29 -7.13 -23.55
C ASN A 336 -7.06 -6.55 -22.36
N GLU A 337 -7.72 -5.41 -22.53
CA GLU A 337 -8.48 -4.77 -21.45
C GLU A 337 -9.77 -5.52 -21.11
N THR A 338 -10.52 -5.96 -22.13
CA THR A 338 -11.69 -6.83 -21.93
C THR A 338 -11.27 -8.12 -21.24
N GLY A 339 -10.20 -8.77 -21.70
CA GLY A 339 -9.66 -10.00 -21.12
C GLY A 339 -9.26 -9.84 -19.66
N ARG A 340 -8.58 -8.74 -19.33
CA ARG A 340 -8.19 -8.40 -17.96
C ARG A 340 -9.41 -8.27 -17.04
N PHE A 341 -10.36 -7.42 -17.41
CA PHE A 341 -11.52 -7.14 -16.54
C PHE A 341 -12.52 -8.29 -16.52
N LEU A 342 -12.67 -9.03 -17.62
CA LEU A 342 -13.51 -10.23 -17.66
C LEU A 342 -12.98 -11.30 -16.71
N ALA A 343 -11.67 -11.57 -16.69
CA ALA A 343 -11.09 -12.55 -15.77
C ALA A 343 -11.28 -12.16 -14.30
N LEU A 344 -11.14 -10.85 -14.00
CA LEU A 344 -11.37 -10.32 -12.66
C LEU A 344 -12.84 -10.46 -12.25
N TRP A 345 -13.78 -10.09 -13.13
CA TRP A 345 -15.21 -10.13 -12.86
C TRP A 345 -15.72 -11.56 -12.77
N MET A 346 -15.34 -12.44 -13.70
CA MET A 346 -15.69 -13.87 -13.66
C MET A 346 -15.17 -14.57 -12.40
N CYS A 347 -14.13 -14.05 -11.76
CA CYS A 347 -13.53 -14.58 -10.53
C CYS A 347 -13.80 -13.68 -9.31
N TYR A 348 -15.06 -13.25 -9.16
CA TYR A 348 -15.51 -12.42 -8.04
C TYR A 348 -15.35 -13.12 -6.67
N GLU A 349 -15.24 -12.32 -5.61
CA GLU A 349 -15.10 -12.83 -4.24
C GLU A 349 -16.48 -13.18 -3.66
N ASP A 350 -16.82 -14.47 -3.73
CA ASP A 350 -17.98 -15.06 -3.06
C ASP A 350 -17.61 -15.81 -1.78
N VAL A 351 -18.62 -16.19 -0.99
CA VAL A 351 -18.42 -16.88 0.29
C VAL A 351 -17.62 -18.17 0.10
N ILE A 352 -17.89 -18.91 -0.98
CA ILE A 352 -17.19 -20.16 -1.33
C ILE A 352 -15.70 -19.90 -1.59
N ARG A 353 -15.39 -18.86 -2.39
CA ARG A 353 -14.03 -18.47 -2.78
C ARG A 353 -13.26 -17.92 -1.59
N VAL A 354 -13.88 -17.06 -0.78
CA VAL A 354 -13.28 -16.52 0.43
C VAL A 354 -12.94 -17.66 1.40
N ALA A 355 -13.82 -18.65 1.55
CA ALA A 355 -13.57 -19.82 2.39
C ALA A 355 -12.43 -20.70 1.83
N ASP A 356 -12.38 -20.93 0.52
CA ASP A 356 -11.25 -21.60 -0.15
C ASP A 356 -9.93 -20.86 0.13
N LEU A 357 -9.87 -19.55 -0.12
CA LEU A 357 -8.67 -18.73 0.11
C LEU A 357 -8.19 -18.77 1.57
N LYS A 358 -9.12 -18.79 2.53
CA LYS A 358 -8.80 -18.84 3.97
C LYS A 358 -8.33 -20.23 4.44
N THR A 359 -8.66 -21.29 3.72
CA THR A 359 -8.29 -22.67 4.07
C THR A 359 -7.09 -23.22 3.30
N ARG A 360 -6.55 -22.48 2.32
CA ARG A 360 -5.35 -22.87 1.56
C ARG A 360 -4.09 -22.98 2.42
N ARG A 361 -3.34 -24.07 2.24
CA ARG A 361 -2.04 -24.31 2.88
C ARG A 361 -1.06 -23.14 2.71
N SER A 362 -0.94 -22.61 1.48
CA SER A 362 -0.05 -21.49 1.19
C SER A 362 -0.38 -20.22 1.98
N ARG A 363 -1.64 -20.03 2.39
CA ARG A 363 -2.05 -18.92 3.27
C ARG A 363 -1.56 -19.11 4.70
N PHE A 364 -1.52 -20.34 5.22
CA PHE A 364 -0.95 -20.62 6.53
C PHE A 364 0.56 -20.45 6.54
N GLU A 365 1.24 -20.96 5.52
CA GLU A 365 2.69 -20.80 5.34
C GLU A 365 3.08 -19.32 5.23
N ARG A 366 2.34 -18.55 4.41
CA ARG A 366 2.55 -17.11 4.28
C ARG A 366 2.36 -16.38 5.60
N VAL A 367 1.26 -16.61 6.32
CA VAL A 367 1.02 -15.92 7.60
C VAL A 367 2.02 -16.33 8.67
N ARG A 368 2.47 -17.59 8.68
CA ARG A 368 3.55 -18.03 9.57
C ARG A 368 4.87 -17.32 9.26
N GLY A 369 5.18 -17.13 7.97
CA GLY A 369 6.32 -16.34 7.52
C GLY A 369 6.22 -14.87 7.90
N GLU A 370 5.04 -14.25 7.70
CA GLU A 370 4.77 -12.85 8.07
C GLU A 370 4.94 -12.59 9.57
N VAL A 371 4.57 -13.54 10.42
CA VAL A 371 4.76 -13.43 11.88
C VAL A 371 6.09 -14.03 12.38
N GLN A 372 6.96 -14.45 11.45
CA GLN A 372 8.28 -15.04 11.73
C GLN A 372 8.26 -16.18 12.76
N ALA A 373 7.19 -16.96 12.81
CA ALA A 373 7.04 -18.01 13.80
C ALA A 373 7.92 -19.23 13.47
N LYS A 374 8.73 -19.66 14.45
CA LYS A 374 9.59 -20.86 14.34
C LYS A 374 8.75 -22.12 14.17
N PRO A 375 9.28 -23.24 13.63
CA PRO A 375 8.50 -24.46 13.38
C PRO A 375 7.67 -25.00 14.57
N HIS A 376 8.12 -24.80 15.81
CA HIS A 376 7.44 -25.26 17.03
C HIS A 376 6.48 -24.24 17.65
N GLU A 377 6.49 -22.98 17.21
CA GLU A 377 5.67 -21.92 17.82
C GLU A 377 4.22 -22.00 17.32
N PRO A 378 3.22 -22.04 18.21
CA PRO A 378 1.82 -22.09 17.79
C PRO A 378 1.38 -20.74 17.21
N VAL A 379 0.78 -20.75 16.02
CA VAL A 379 0.17 -19.56 15.41
C VAL A 379 -1.34 -19.74 15.40
N ARG A 380 -2.07 -18.77 15.95
CA ARG A 380 -3.54 -18.75 15.96
C ARG A 380 -4.04 -17.71 14.96
N ILE A 381 -4.94 -18.14 14.07
CA ILE A 381 -5.53 -17.27 13.05
C ILE A 381 -7.02 -17.14 13.35
N ILE A 382 -7.47 -15.91 13.53
CA ILE A 382 -8.88 -15.57 13.77
C ILE A 382 -9.35 -14.70 12.62
N GLU A 383 -10.38 -15.17 11.93
CA GLU A 383 -11.02 -14.47 10.83
C GLU A 383 -12.22 -13.69 11.35
N PHE A 384 -12.21 -12.38 11.07
CA PHE A 384 -13.32 -11.49 11.37
C PHE A 384 -14.21 -11.43 10.14
N LEU A 385 -15.40 -12.02 10.24
CA LEU A 385 -16.39 -12.08 9.17
C LEU A 385 -17.63 -11.32 9.60
N LYS A 386 -18.33 -10.70 8.66
CA LYS A 386 -19.60 -10.04 8.91
C LYS A 386 -20.58 -10.41 7.80
N PRO A 387 -21.03 -11.68 7.74
CA PRO A 387 -22.04 -12.08 6.78
C PRO A 387 -23.34 -11.31 7.02
N GLY A 388 -23.87 -10.69 5.98
CA GLY A 388 -25.21 -10.14 5.93
C GLY A 388 -26.18 -11.08 5.23
N VAL A 389 -27.42 -10.59 5.07
CA VAL A 389 -28.47 -11.30 4.32
C VAL A 389 -28.07 -11.48 2.86
N ASP A 390 -27.39 -10.49 2.27
CA ASP A 390 -26.91 -10.58 0.89
C ASP A 390 -25.86 -11.67 0.72
N GLU A 391 -24.89 -11.82 1.65
CA GLU A 391 -23.89 -12.89 1.57
C GLU A 391 -24.53 -14.28 1.76
N PHE A 392 -25.56 -14.40 2.60
CA PHE A 392 -26.26 -15.67 2.81
C PHE A 392 -27.09 -16.05 1.57
N THR A 393 -27.94 -15.13 1.09
CA THR A 393 -28.80 -15.36 -0.08
C THR A 393 -28.00 -15.56 -1.36
N ALA A 394 -26.79 -15.00 -1.44
CA ALA A 394 -25.85 -15.19 -2.56
C ALA A 394 -25.41 -16.66 -2.75
N VAL A 395 -25.41 -17.47 -1.69
CA VAL A 395 -25.02 -18.90 -1.77
C VAL A 395 -26.23 -19.81 -2.02
N LEU A 396 -27.44 -19.31 -1.81
CA LEU A 396 -28.66 -20.08 -2.03
C LEU A 396 -28.97 -20.24 -3.52
N PRO A 397 -29.63 -21.35 -3.92
CA PRO A 397 -30.23 -21.48 -5.24
C PRO A 397 -31.19 -20.33 -5.55
N ARG A 398 -31.26 -19.93 -6.83
CA ARG A 398 -32.06 -18.76 -7.29
C ARG A 398 -33.51 -18.77 -6.81
N PHE A 399 -34.15 -19.95 -6.77
CA PHE A 399 -35.55 -20.10 -6.36
C PHE A 399 -35.77 -19.89 -4.86
N LEU A 400 -34.75 -20.11 -4.01
CA LEU A 400 -34.81 -19.85 -2.57
C LEU A 400 -34.32 -18.44 -2.23
N ALA A 401 -33.33 -17.92 -2.95
CA ALA A 401 -32.75 -16.61 -2.66
C ALA A 401 -33.76 -15.47 -2.78
N ARG A 402 -34.61 -15.49 -3.82
CA ARG A 402 -35.60 -14.44 -4.09
C ARG A 402 -36.65 -14.26 -2.97
N PRO A 403 -37.38 -15.30 -2.54
CA PRO A 403 -38.37 -15.13 -1.46
C PRO A 403 -37.70 -14.76 -0.13
N VAL A 404 -36.53 -15.31 0.19
CA VAL A 404 -35.79 -14.99 1.42
C VAL A 404 -35.36 -13.53 1.43
N LYS A 405 -34.84 -13.01 0.31
CA LYS A 405 -34.46 -11.60 0.19
C LYS A 405 -35.67 -10.68 0.30
N ALA A 406 -36.75 -10.98 -0.43
CA ALA A 406 -37.98 -10.18 -0.37
C ALA A 406 -38.57 -10.13 1.04
N LEU A 407 -38.54 -11.24 1.78
CA LEU A 407 -38.99 -11.29 3.17
C LEU A 407 -38.08 -10.47 4.10
N ALA A 408 -36.76 -10.56 3.93
CA ALA A 408 -35.80 -9.80 4.73
C ALA A 408 -35.90 -8.29 4.49
N ASP A 409 -36.16 -7.87 3.25
CA ASP A 409 -36.39 -6.47 2.87
C ASP A 409 -37.72 -5.97 3.45
N ALA A 410 -38.81 -6.74 3.28
CA ALA A 410 -40.14 -6.39 3.78
C ALA A 410 -40.20 -6.30 5.32
N SER A 411 -39.40 -7.09 6.01
CA SER A 411 -39.35 -7.12 7.48
C SER A 411 -38.32 -6.12 8.07
N GLY A 412 -37.55 -5.43 7.23
CA GLY A 412 -36.48 -4.52 7.68
C GLY A 412 -35.35 -5.23 8.43
N LEU A 413 -35.19 -6.55 8.22
CA LEU A 413 -34.13 -7.37 8.81
C LEU A 413 -32.84 -7.37 7.97
N ALA A 414 -32.90 -6.96 6.70
CA ALA A 414 -31.77 -6.91 5.78
C ALA A 414 -30.53 -6.21 6.39
N ASP A 415 -30.72 -5.05 7.01
CA ASP A 415 -29.63 -4.28 7.63
C ASP A 415 -29.26 -4.74 9.05
N LYS A 416 -30.20 -5.42 9.74
CA LYS A 416 -30.06 -5.83 11.15
C LYS A 416 -29.34 -7.16 11.32
N LEU A 417 -29.41 -8.06 10.34
CA LEU A 417 -28.81 -9.40 10.39
C LEU A 417 -27.32 -9.47 9.99
N ASN A 418 -26.63 -8.33 10.02
CA ASN A 418 -25.19 -8.27 9.77
C ASN A 418 -24.39 -8.72 11.01
N ILE A 419 -24.35 -10.04 11.25
CA ILE A 419 -23.77 -10.62 12.46
C ILE A 419 -22.24 -10.70 12.31
N GLY A 420 -21.51 -10.05 13.21
CA GLY A 420 -20.05 -10.20 13.32
C GLY A 420 -19.68 -11.57 13.88
N MET A 421 -18.87 -12.33 13.15
CA MET A 421 -18.44 -13.68 13.50
C MET A 421 -16.91 -13.75 13.56
N HIS A 422 -16.40 -14.44 14.58
CA HIS A 422 -14.97 -14.70 14.77
C HIS A 422 -14.70 -16.19 14.54
N VAL A 423 -14.15 -16.53 13.37
CA VAL A 423 -13.86 -17.93 13.02
C VAL A 423 -12.38 -18.21 13.26
N LYS A 424 -12.08 -19.14 14.16
CA LYS A 424 -10.70 -19.59 14.40
C LYS A 424 -10.32 -20.61 13.32
N THR A 425 -9.69 -20.15 12.24
CA THR A 425 -9.31 -21.04 11.11
C THR A 425 -8.18 -22.01 11.47
N THR A 426 -7.49 -21.81 12.59
CA THR A 426 -6.52 -22.76 13.16
C THR A 426 -7.16 -23.81 14.07
N SER A 427 -8.46 -23.71 14.41
CA SER A 427 -9.17 -24.79 15.10
C SER A 427 -9.74 -25.78 14.10
N VAL A 428 -9.89 -27.05 14.50
CA VAL A 428 -10.50 -28.10 13.68
C VAL A 428 -11.91 -27.69 13.23
N SER A 429 -12.74 -27.23 14.16
CA SER A 429 -14.12 -26.81 13.87
C SER A 429 -14.20 -25.62 12.90
N GLY A 430 -13.42 -24.57 13.12
CA GLY A 430 -13.41 -23.39 12.27
C GLY A 430 -12.85 -23.68 10.88
N PHE A 431 -11.80 -24.52 10.81
CA PHE A 431 -11.27 -24.98 9.54
C PHE A 431 -12.28 -25.83 8.76
N LEU A 432 -12.92 -26.81 9.41
CA LEU A 432 -13.92 -27.68 8.77
C LEU A 432 -15.13 -26.89 8.28
N ALA A 433 -15.61 -25.90 9.04
CA ALA A 433 -16.72 -25.03 8.63
C ALA A 433 -16.39 -24.26 7.34
N LEU A 434 -15.21 -23.63 7.27
CA LEU A 434 -14.76 -22.95 6.04
C LEU A 434 -14.48 -23.94 4.92
N ARG A 435 -13.93 -25.12 5.23
CA ARG A 435 -13.62 -26.14 4.24
C ARG A 435 -14.87 -26.72 3.60
N PHE A 436 -15.94 -26.87 4.38
CA PHE A 436 -17.27 -27.26 3.90
C PHE A 436 -17.80 -26.22 2.91
N LEU A 437 -17.77 -24.92 3.25
CA LEU A 437 -18.16 -23.86 2.32
C LEU A 437 -17.33 -23.88 1.03
N ALA A 438 -16.02 -24.08 1.14
CA ALA A 438 -15.13 -24.21 -0.02
C ALA A 438 -15.47 -25.46 -0.88
N TRP A 439 -15.98 -26.53 -0.27
CA TRP A 439 -16.39 -27.74 -0.98
C TRP A 439 -17.65 -27.56 -1.83
N LEU A 440 -18.46 -26.53 -1.55
CA LEU A 440 -19.63 -26.16 -2.37
C LEU A 440 -19.25 -25.54 -3.73
N ARG A 441 -17.96 -25.40 -4.06
CA ARG A 441 -17.46 -24.90 -5.35
C ARG A 441 -18.15 -25.49 -6.59
N PRO A 442 -18.40 -26.81 -6.71
CA PRO A 442 -19.12 -27.36 -7.85
C PRO A 442 -20.58 -26.89 -7.95
N LEU A 443 -21.20 -26.51 -6.84
CA LEU A 443 -22.58 -26.01 -6.77
C LEU A 443 -22.67 -24.50 -7.04
N ARG A 444 -21.55 -23.79 -7.15
CA ARG A 444 -21.53 -22.35 -7.45
C ARG A 444 -22.40 -21.96 -8.66
N PRO A 445 -22.42 -22.70 -9.79
CA PRO A 445 -23.27 -22.36 -10.94
C PRO A 445 -24.78 -22.34 -10.65
N LEU A 446 -25.22 -22.99 -9.57
CA LEU A 446 -26.63 -23.03 -9.16
C LEU A 446 -27.01 -21.85 -8.25
N THR A 447 -26.03 -21.10 -7.77
CA THR A 447 -26.24 -20.01 -6.80
C THR A 447 -26.89 -18.79 -7.47
N SER A 448 -27.71 -18.07 -6.71
CA SER A 448 -28.34 -16.82 -7.16
C SER A 448 -27.32 -15.81 -7.68
N ARG A 449 -26.23 -15.61 -6.93
CA ARG A 449 -25.17 -14.66 -7.27
C ARG A 449 -24.48 -15.03 -8.58
N TRP A 450 -24.24 -16.32 -8.84
CA TRP A 450 -23.67 -16.73 -10.12
C TRP A 450 -24.53 -16.26 -11.29
N HIS A 451 -25.83 -16.52 -11.25
CA HIS A 451 -26.73 -16.11 -12.34
C HIS A 451 -26.76 -14.59 -12.54
N GLU A 452 -26.79 -13.81 -11.46
CA GLU A 452 -26.77 -12.34 -11.54
C GLU A 452 -25.47 -11.83 -12.18
N GLU A 453 -24.32 -12.37 -11.77
CA GLU A 453 -23.02 -11.97 -12.32
C GLU A 453 -22.89 -12.42 -13.79
N GLN A 454 -23.32 -13.64 -14.15
CA GLN A 454 -23.26 -14.11 -15.54
C GLN A 454 -24.16 -13.27 -16.47
N ALA A 455 -25.34 -12.85 -16.02
CA ALA A 455 -26.23 -12.00 -16.79
C ALA A 455 -25.60 -10.62 -17.07
N LEU A 456 -24.97 -10.01 -16.06
CA LEU A 456 -24.32 -8.71 -16.20
C LEU A 456 -23.05 -8.77 -17.04
N ILE A 457 -22.24 -9.82 -16.87
CA ILE A 457 -21.07 -10.07 -17.71
C ILE A 457 -21.51 -10.22 -19.18
N GLY A 458 -22.58 -10.99 -19.44
CA GLY A 458 -23.13 -11.15 -20.78
C GLY A 458 -23.60 -9.83 -21.39
N ARG A 459 -24.35 -9.02 -20.62
CA ARG A 459 -24.82 -7.69 -21.05
C ARG A 459 -23.66 -6.76 -21.38
N TRP A 460 -22.64 -6.71 -20.53
CA TRP A 460 -21.44 -5.91 -20.73
C TRP A 460 -20.65 -6.33 -21.99
N LEU A 461 -20.42 -7.63 -22.18
CA LEU A 461 -19.73 -8.14 -23.38
C LEU A 461 -20.52 -7.88 -24.66
N ALA A 462 -21.85 -8.00 -24.63
CA ALA A 462 -22.70 -7.67 -25.77
C ALA A 462 -22.63 -6.18 -26.12
N ALA A 463 -22.59 -5.29 -25.13
CA ALA A 463 -22.41 -3.86 -25.33
C ALA A 463 -21.05 -3.54 -25.96
N ILE A 464 -19.97 -4.19 -25.50
CA ILE A 464 -18.63 -4.05 -26.09
C ILE A 464 -18.64 -4.51 -27.55
N ALA A 465 -19.16 -5.71 -27.83
CA ALA A 465 -19.17 -6.25 -29.18
C ALA A 465 -20.01 -5.41 -30.15
N THR A 466 -21.11 -4.82 -29.67
CA THR A 466 -21.96 -3.92 -30.47
C THR A 466 -21.24 -2.62 -30.76
N ALA A 467 -20.61 -2.01 -29.75
CA ALA A 467 -19.82 -0.79 -29.91
C ALA A 467 -18.61 -1.01 -30.82
N ALA A 468 -17.92 -2.15 -30.73
CA ALA A 468 -16.69 -2.42 -31.49
C ALA A 468 -16.95 -2.50 -33.01
N LYS A 469 -18.17 -2.88 -33.42
CA LYS A 469 -18.59 -2.84 -34.82
C LYS A 469 -18.74 -1.42 -35.37
N GLN A 470 -18.92 -0.43 -34.50
CA GLN A 470 -19.10 0.98 -34.86
C GLN A 470 -17.79 1.76 -34.69
N ASP A 471 -17.20 1.67 -33.49
CA ASP A 471 -15.98 2.37 -33.10
C ASP A 471 -15.26 1.57 -31.99
N VAL A 472 -14.02 1.14 -32.26
CA VAL A 472 -13.20 0.37 -31.32
C VAL A 472 -12.82 1.19 -30.07
N GLY A 473 -12.67 2.51 -30.21
CA GLY A 473 -12.44 3.42 -29.09
C GLY A 473 -13.64 3.49 -28.15
N LEU A 474 -14.87 3.50 -28.68
CA LEU A 474 -16.08 3.40 -27.85
C LEU A 474 -16.16 2.06 -27.11
N ALA A 475 -15.89 0.97 -27.81
CA ALA A 475 -15.83 -0.36 -27.20
C ALA A 475 -14.79 -0.43 -26.07
N LEU A 476 -13.63 0.21 -26.26
CA LEU A 476 -12.57 0.26 -25.27
C LEU A 476 -13.02 1.01 -24.01
N GLU A 477 -13.67 2.17 -24.14
CA GLU A 477 -14.15 2.91 -22.97
C GLU A 477 -15.21 2.12 -22.18
N ILE A 478 -16.07 1.37 -22.87
CA ILE A 478 -17.05 0.44 -22.26
C ILE A 478 -16.33 -0.74 -21.58
N ALA A 479 -15.29 -1.31 -22.19
CA ALA A 479 -14.48 -2.36 -21.59
C ALA A 479 -13.79 -1.88 -20.30
N LEU A 480 -13.26 -0.64 -20.31
CA LEU A 480 -12.63 -0.04 -19.14
C LEU A 480 -13.61 0.22 -17.98
N CYS A 481 -14.93 0.29 -18.22
CA CYS A 481 -15.93 0.35 -17.14
C CYS A 481 -15.91 -0.88 -16.22
N GLY A 482 -15.36 -2.01 -16.68
CA GLY A 482 -15.10 -3.18 -15.83
C GLY A 482 -14.23 -2.87 -14.59
N ARG A 483 -13.44 -1.79 -14.61
CA ARG A 483 -12.65 -1.30 -13.46
C ARG A 483 -13.51 -0.92 -12.25
N LEU A 484 -14.79 -0.61 -12.45
CA LEU A 484 -15.72 -0.25 -11.37
C LEU A 484 -16.17 -1.47 -10.56
N ILE A 485 -16.09 -2.68 -11.13
CA ILE A 485 -16.55 -3.91 -10.50
C ILE A 485 -15.43 -4.51 -9.67
N LYS A 486 -15.51 -4.35 -8.34
CA LYS A 486 -14.53 -4.94 -7.42
C LYS A 486 -15.00 -5.06 -5.98
N GLY A 487 -14.29 -5.91 -5.25
CA GLY A 487 -14.48 -6.10 -3.82
C GLY A 487 -15.67 -7.01 -3.50
N TYR A 488 -16.20 -6.86 -2.30
CA TYR A 488 -17.35 -7.61 -1.77
C TYR A 488 -18.22 -6.68 -0.91
N GLY A 489 -19.42 -7.15 -0.54
CA GLY A 489 -20.38 -6.40 0.26
C GLY A 489 -20.71 -5.02 -0.32
N GLU A 490 -20.79 -4.00 0.54
CA GLU A 490 -21.12 -2.61 0.16
C GLU A 490 -20.20 -2.02 -0.92
N THR A 491 -18.91 -2.39 -0.95
CA THR A 491 -17.97 -1.87 -1.94
C THR A 491 -18.32 -2.36 -3.34
N HIS A 492 -18.64 -3.66 -3.46
CA HIS A 492 -19.10 -4.25 -4.73
C HIS A 492 -20.44 -3.67 -5.16
N GLN A 493 -21.39 -3.53 -4.23
CA GLN A 493 -22.71 -2.96 -4.52
C GLN A 493 -22.64 -1.53 -5.06
N ARG A 494 -21.80 -0.67 -4.46
CA ARG A 494 -21.58 0.70 -4.96
C ARG A 494 -20.94 0.69 -6.35
N GLY A 495 -19.87 -0.09 -6.54
CA GLY A 495 -19.20 -0.22 -7.84
C GLY A 495 -20.14 -0.70 -8.95
N LYS A 496 -20.92 -1.76 -8.66
CA LYS A 496 -21.96 -2.30 -9.54
C LYS A 496 -23.06 -1.28 -9.85
N GLY A 497 -23.50 -0.51 -8.86
CA GLY A 497 -24.47 0.57 -9.06
C GLY A 497 -23.97 1.64 -10.02
N ASN A 498 -22.75 2.14 -9.82
CA ASN A 498 -22.13 3.13 -10.70
C ASN A 498 -21.92 2.58 -12.12
N PHE A 499 -21.48 1.32 -12.24
CA PHE A 499 -21.34 0.63 -13.52
C PHE A 499 -22.68 0.56 -14.27
N LEU A 500 -23.73 0.07 -13.62
CA LEU A 500 -25.07 -0.02 -14.21
C LEU A 500 -25.57 1.35 -14.64
N ARG A 501 -25.35 2.37 -13.80
CA ARG A 501 -25.75 3.74 -14.12
C ARG A 501 -25.12 4.24 -15.42
N ILE A 502 -23.83 3.99 -15.63
CA ILE A 502 -23.13 4.35 -16.89
C ILE A 502 -23.67 3.52 -18.06
N LEU A 503 -23.84 2.21 -17.87
CA LEU A 503 -24.31 1.31 -18.91
C LEU A 503 -25.73 1.68 -19.38
N ASP A 504 -26.66 1.86 -18.44
CA ASP A 504 -28.07 2.14 -18.70
C ASP A 504 -28.26 3.52 -19.38
N THR A 505 -27.40 4.50 -19.11
CA THR A 505 -27.62 5.89 -19.53
C THR A 505 -26.77 6.33 -20.71
N LEU A 506 -25.47 6.02 -20.71
CA LEU A 506 -24.52 6.49 -21.72
C LEU A 506 -24.22 5.44 -22.80
N VAL A 507 -24.32 4.15 -22.46
CA VAL A 507 -23.99 3.07 -23.40
C VAL A 507 -25.23 2.59 -24.14
N GLU A 508 -26.27 2.24 -23.39
CA GLU A 508 -27.54 1.73 -23.93
C GLU A 508 -28.60 2.83 -24.08
N GLY A 509 -28.37 4.00 -23.49
CA GLY A 509 -29.25 5.15 -23.61
C GLY A 509 -28.87 6.10 -24.75
N ASP A 510 -29.83 6.95 -25.13
CA ASP A 510 -29.69 7.90 -26.25
C ASP A 510 -29.24 9.31 -25.79
N ALA A 511 -28.76 9.45 -24.56
CA ALA A 511 -28.43 10.75 -23.95
C ALA A 511 -27.34 11.51 -24.73
N VAL A 512 -26.44 10.80 -25.42
CA VAL A 512 -25.36 11.40 -26.22
C VAL A 512 -25.32 10.73 -27.60
N PRO A 513 -26.04 11.25 -28.61
CA PRO A 513 -26.13 10.60 -29.93
C PRO A 513 -24.81 10.58 -30.71
N ASP A 514 -23.97 11.60 -30.53
CA ASP A 514 -22.67 11.68 -31.19
C ASP A 514 -21.66 10.67 -30.61
N GLY A 515 -21.05 9.87 -31.49
CA GLY A 515 -20.16 8.78 -31.09
C GLY A 515 -18.90 9.27 -30.36
N ARG A 516 -18.31 10.39 -30.79
CA ARG A 516 -17.08 10.90 -30.17
C ARG A 516 -17.37 11.54 -28.81
N ALA A 517 -18.43 12.32 -28.71
CA ALA A 517 -18.89 12.87 -27.43
C ALA A 517 -19.27 11.75 -26.45
N ARG A 518 -19.84 10.64 -26.92
CA ARG A 518 -20.18 9.47 -26.09
C ARG A 518 -18.94 8.80 -25.50
N ILE A 519 -17.86 8.65 -26.27
CA ILE A 519 -16.55 8.15 -25.77
C ILE A 519 -16.07 9.00 -24.60
N ASP A 520 -16.03 10.32 -24.78
CA ASP A 520 -15.54 11.24 -23.74
C ASP A 520 -16.48 11.29 -22.53
N ALA A 521 -17.80 11.19 -22.73
CA ALA A 521 -18.79 11.11 -21.67
C ALA A 521 -18.59 9.85 -20.80
N ILE A 522 -18.41 8.68 -21.42
CA ILE A 522 -18.17 7.42 -20.70
C ILE A 522 -16.84 7.49 -19.93
N ARG A 523 -15.78 8.03 -20.55
CA ARG A 523 -14.49 8.22 -19.87
C ARG A 523 -14.63 9.08 -18.62
N LYS A 524 -15.24 10.27 -18.74
CA LYS A 524 -15.46 11.21 -17.63
C LYS A 524 -16.33 10.60 -16.53
N ALA A 525 -17.42 9.93 -16.90
CA ALA A 525 -18.31 9.28 -15.95
C ALA A 525 -17.58 8.17 -15.18
N ARG A 526 -16.78 7.34 -15.86
CA ARG A 526 -15.95 6.31 -15.22
C ARG A 526 -14.94 6.91 -14.25
N GLU A 527 -14.21 7.95 -14.66
CA GLU A 527 -13.22 8.62 -13.80
C GLU A 527 -13.88 9.27 -12.58
N ALA A 528 -15.03 9.92 -12.77
CA ALA A 528 -15.83 10.48 -11.69
C ALA A 528 -16.28 9.41 -10.69
N ALA A 529 -16.75 8.26 -11.18
CA ALA A 529 -17.15 7.12 -10.35
C ALA A 529 -15.97 6.48 -9.59
N LEU A 530 -14.77 6.47 -10.16
CA LEU A 530 -13.55 5.99 -9.49
C LEU A 530 -13.04 6.99 -8.44
N ALA A 531 -13.23 8.29 -8.67
CA ALA A 531 -12.79 9.36 -7.78
C ALA A 531 -13.74 9.63 -6.60
N ASP A 532 -14.93 9.03 -6.60
CA ASP A 532 -15.92 9.14 -5.53
C ASP A 532 -16.73 7.83 -5.39
N PRO A 533 -16.42 7.01 -4.36
CA PRO A 533 -17.16 5.78 -4.09
C PRO A 533 -18.65 5.99 -3.78
N GLU A 534 -19.05 7.21 -3.40
CA GLU A 534 -20.44 7.54 -3.05
C GLU A 534 -21.30 7.85 -4.28
N GLY A 535 -20.68 8.00 -5.45
CA GLY A 535 -21.35 8.19 -6.73
C GLY A 535 -21.85 9.61 -6.99
N ARG A 536 -21.60 10.60 -6.12
CA ARG A 536 -22.06 11.99 -6.33
C ARG A 536 -21.35 12.65 -7.50
N LYS A 537 -20.05 12.44 -7.64
CA LYS A 537 -19.31 12.94 -8.82
C LYS A 537 -19.82 12.31 -10.12
N LEU A 538 -20.21 11.03 -10.08
CA LEU A 538 -20.81 10.36 -11.24
C LEU A 538 -22.13 11.03 -11.61
N GLU A 539 -23.05 11.19 -10.66
CA GLU A 539 -24.35 11.81 -10.95
C GLU A 539 -24.20 13.25 -11.49
N LEU A 540 -23.25 14.04 -10.96
CA LEU A 540 -22.93 15.37 -11.52
C LEU A 540 -22.39 15.28 -12.96
N SER A 541 -21.55 14.28 -13.25
CA SER A 541 -21.06 14.07 -14.62
C SER A 541 -22.20 13.71 -15.58
N LEU A 542 -23.16 12.89 -15.14
CA LEU A 542 -24.30 12.48 -15.95
C LEU A 542 -25.30 13.62 -16.16
N GLU A 543 -25.47 14.48 -15.15
CA GLU A 543 -26.34 15.68 -15.23
C GLU A 543 -25.90 16.62 -16.37
N THR A 544 -24.60 16.72 -16.66
CA THR A 544 -24.11 17.51 -17.82
C THR A 544 -24.59 17.01 -19.17
N HIS A 545 -25.10 15.77 -19.24
CA HIS A 545 -25.69 15.15 -20.42
C HIS A 545 -27.22 15.04 -20.33
N GLY A 546 -27.87 15.81 -19.44
CA GLY A 546 -29.32 15.85 -19.30
C GLY A 546 -29.94 14.67 -18.54
N ILE A 547 -29.12 13.85 -17.87
CA ILE A 547 -29.60 12.72 -17.08
C ILE A 547 -29.93 13.19 -15.67
N ALA A 548 -31.18 13.00 -15.24
CA ALA A 548 -31.63 13.40 -13.91
C ALA A 548 -30.82 12.67 -12.81
N PRO A 549 -30.18 13.39 -11.86
CA PRO A 549 -29.34 12.79 -10.85
C PRO A 549 -30.15 12.01 -9.80
N LEU A 550 -29.63 10.87 -9.36
CA LEU A 550 -30.23 10.10 -8.28
C LEU A 550 -30.13 10.82 -6.92
N PRO A 551 -31.14 10.66 -6.03
CA PRO A 551 -31.09 11.25 -4.70
C PRO A 551 -29.92 10.68 -3.87
N PRO A 552 -29.29 11.50 -3.00
CA PRO A 552 -28.20 11.04 -2.16
C PRO A 552 -28.67 9.94 -1.21
N ARG A 553 -27.87 8.87 -1.06
CA ARG A 553 -28.17 7.79 -0.12
C ARG A 553 -27.99 8.28 1.32
N PRO A 554 -28.97 8.08 2.22
CA PRO A 554 -28.84 8.49 3.61
C PRO A 554 -27.77 7.65 4.32
N LYS A 555 -26.86 8.31 5.04
CA LYS A 555 -25.90 7.64 5.92
C LYS A 555 -26.36 7.78 7.37
N PRO A 556 -26.82 6.70 8.03
CA PRO A 556 -27.23 6.79 9.42
C PRO A 556 -26.03 7.12 10.31
N VAL A 557 -26.11 8.23 11.04
CA VAL A 557 -25.12 8.58 12.07
C VAL A 557 -25.28 7.60 13.22
N LYS A 558 -24.30 6.70 13.40
CA LYS A 558 -24.31 5.72 14.50
C LYS A 558 -23.61 6.31 15.72
N PHE A 559 -24.37 6.65 16.74
CA PHE A 559 -23.84 6.99 18.05
C PHE A 559 -23.40 5.71 18.76
N MET A 560 -22.08 5.52 18.92
CA MET A 560 -21.55 4.42 19.72
C MET A 560 -21.33 4.89 21.16
N ARG A 561 -21.89 4.18 22.14
CA ARG A 561 -21.57 4.40 23.55
C ARG A 561 -20.09 4.03 23.79
N ARG A 562 -19.36 4.88 24.53
CA ARG A 562 -18.00 4.54 24.97
C ARG A 562 -18.03 3.18 25.71
N PRO A 563 -17.19 2.21 25.33
CA PRO A 563 -17.13 0.94 26.04
C PRO A 563 -16.73 1.20 27.51
N GLN A 564 -17.42 0.53 28.44
CA GLN A 564 -17.12 0.60 29.87
C GLN A 564 -15.71 0.05 30.15
N PRO A 565 -14.99 0.62 31.14
CA PRO A 565 -13.57 0.31 31.40
C PRO A 565 -13.28 -1.15 31.78
N GLU A 566 -14.27 -1.94 32.17
CA GLU A 566 -14.08 -3.34 32.59
C GLU A 566 -13.75 -4.30 31.43
N ASN A 567 -14.06 -3.96 30.18
CA ASN A 567 -13.75 -4.80 29.01
C ASN A 567 -12.34 -4.61 28.44
N ARG A 568 -11.45 -3.85 29.11
CA ARG A 568 -10.07 -3.62 28.64
C ARG A 568 -9.09 -4.77 28.92
N ARG A 569 -9.50 -5.84 29.62
CA ARG A 569 -8.59 -6.93 30.01
C ARG A 569 -8.43 -8.08 29.00
N VAL A 570 -9.06 -8.01 27.83
CA VAL A 570 -8.81 -8.99 26.76
C VAL A 570 -8.74 -8.29 25.41
N ALA A 571 -7.56 -7.79 25.05
CA ALA A 571 -7.19 -7.47 23.67
C ALA A 571 -5.68 -7.62 23.51
#